data_AF-A0A2G8KW77-F1
#
_entry.id   AF-A0A2G8KW77-F1
#
_cell.length_a   1.000
_cell.length_b   1.000
_cell.length_c   1.000
_cell.angle_alpha   90.00
_cell.angle_beta   90.00
_cell.angle_gamma   90.00
#
_symmetry.space_group_name_H-M   'P 1'
#
loop_
_entity.id
_entity.type
_entity.pdbx_description
1 polymer ?
#
loop_
_entity_poly.entity_id
_entity_poly.type
_entity_poly.pdbx_seq_one_letter_code
_entity_poly.pdbx_strand_id
1 'polypeptide(L)'
;MLNRQGLHLSANCLTEPLPASSFDSFSEATEDEILKIIKNSPSKSCMLDPLPTWLAKGCSAELILLITNIVNTSMSTGTVPDSFKVAHVTPVLKKTSLDRNCLKNYRPISNLSFVSKVLEKTVLSRLMDYLTQENLLEPYQSAYKSGHSTETALNAVHNFITSKLDEDCFVLLVLLDLSSAFDTVNHSILLKDCSQSID
;
A
#
# COMPACT_ATOMS: atom_id res chain seq x y z
N MET A 1 45.88 19.51 -14.79
CA MET A 1 45.28 18.33 -15.42
C MET A 1 44.39 17.65 -14.38
N LEU A 2 43.11 18.02 -14.37
CA LEU A 2 42.12 17.47 -13.43
C LEU A 2 41.55 16.20 -14.04
N ASN A 3 41.85 15.06 -13.43
CA ASN A 3 41.34 13.76 -13.83
C ASN A 3 39.86 13.68 -13.40
N ARG A 4 38.95 13.83 -14.37
CA ARG A 4 37.51 13.61 -14.19
C ARG A 4 37.27 12.12 -14.05
N GLN A 5 37.29 11.60 -12.83
CA GLN A 5 36.53 10.39 -12.51
C GLN A 5 35.14 10.85 -12.10
N GLY A 6 34.25 10.90 -13.09
CA GLY A 6 32.83 11.14 -12.86
C GLY A 6 32.26 10.05 -11.95
N LEU A 7 31.38 10.45 -11.04
CA LEU A 7 30.42 9.55 -10.42
C LEU A 7 29.69 8.82 -11.55
N HIS A 8 30.03 7.55 -11.73
CA HIS A 8 29.27 6.63 -12.56
C HIS A 8 27.97 6.31 -11.81
N LEU A 9 27.03 7.25 -11.83
CA LEU A 9 25.62 6.92 -11.72
C LEU A 9 25.34 6.05 -12.95
N SER A 10 25.39 4.74 -12.78
CA SER A 10 25.04 3.83 -13.85
C SER A 10 23.60 4.12 -14.25
N ALA A 11 23.40 4.70 -15.42
CA ALA A 11 22.10 4.79 -16.08
C ALA A 11 21.58 3.42 -16.55
N ASN A 12 22.00 2.33 -15.89
CA ASN A 12 21.61 0.95 -16.19
C ASN A 12 20.35 0.50 -15.43
N CYS A 13 19.68 1.39 -14.69
CA CYS A 13 18.51 1.04 -13.89
C CYS A 13 17.20 0.96 -14.70
N LEU A 14 17.24 1.05 -16.04
CA LEU A 14 16.03 1.06 -16.89
C LEU A 14 15.83 -0.19 -17.73
N THR A 15 16.57 -1.28 -17.48
CA THR A 15 16.27 -2.58 -18.09
C THR A 15 16.55 -3.69 -17.09
N GLU A 16 15.81 -3.71 -15.99
CA GLU A 16 15.53 -4.99 -15.32
C GLU A 16 14.76 -5.85 -16.34
N PRO A 17 15.03 -7.17 -16.43
CA PRO A 17 14.23 -8.05 -17.28
C PRO A 17 12.76 -7.93 -16.87
N LEU A 18 11.85 -7.90 -17.85
CA LEU A 18 10.42 -8.08 -17.58
C LEU A 18 10.25 -9.37 -16.73
N PRO A 19 9.30 -9.37 -15.78
CA PRO A 19 9.07 -10.53 -14.93
C PRO A 19 8.87 -11.79 -15.77
N ALA A 20 9.40 -12.91 -15.29
CA ALA A 20 9.33 -14.17 -16.03
C ALA A 20 7.89 -14.74 -16.06
N SER A 21 7.02 -14.25 -15.18
CA SER A 21 5.62 -14.65 -15.08
C SER A 21 4.68 -13.43 -15.02
N SER A 22 3.58 -13.54 -15.75
CA SER A 22 2.48 -12.56 -15.77
C SER A 22 1.53 -12.78 -14.59
N PHE A 23 0.99 -11.70 -14.02
CA PHE A 23 -0.04 -11.78 -12.99
C PHE A 23 -1.44 -11.88 -13.62
N ASP A 24 -1.84 -13.09 -14.00
CA ASP A 24 -3.06 -13.30 -14.80
C ASP A 24 -4.34 -13.41 -13.97
N SER A 25 -4.24 -13.86 -12.71
CA SER A 25 -5.42 -14.13 -11.89
C SER A 25 -5.14 -14.10 -10.39
N PHE A 26 -6.20 -13.81 -9.62
CA PHE A 26 -6.18 -13.91 -8.18
C PHE A 26 -6.53 -15.33 -7.74
N SER A 27 -5.65 -15.97 -6.95
CA SER A 27 -5.98 -17.25 -6.32
C SER A 27 -7.06 -17.10 -5.25
N GLU A 28 -7.97 -18.08 -5.19
CA GLU A 28 -9.07 -18.08 -4.22
C GLU A 28 -8.56 -18.09 -2.78
N ALA A 29 -9.22 -17.32 -1.92
CA ALA A 29 -8.96 -17.30 -0.50
C ALA A 29 -9.75 -18.41 0.21
N THR A 30 -9.12 -19.03 1.22
CA THR A 30 -9.79 -20.02 2.08
C THR A 30 -10.54 -19.33 3.22
N GLU A 31 -11.52 -20.03 3.79
CA GLU A 31 -12.24 -19.54 4.97
C GLU A 31 -11.29 -19.26 6.16
N ASP A 32 -10.26 -20.09 6.36
CA ASP A 32 -9.26 -19.88 7.41
C ASP A 32 -8.46 -18.60 7.20
N GLU A 33 -8.09 -18.32 5.95
CA GLU A 33 -7.39 -17.09 5.58
C GLU A 33 -8.25 -15.86 5.86
N ILE A 34 -9.50 -15.87 5.38
CA ILE A 34 -10.46 -14.78 5.61
C ILE A 34 -10.72 -14.59 7.10
N LEU A 35 -10.85 -15.68 7.86
CA LEU A 35 -11.04 -15.64 9.30
C LEU A 35 -9.85 -14.99 10.02
N LYS A 36 -8.62 -15.31 9.57
CA LYS A 36 -7.40 -14.67 10.08
C LYS A 36 -7.38 -13.17 9.77
N ILE A 37 -7.78 -12.76 8.57
CA ILE A 37 -7.91 -11.34 8.18
C ILE A 37 -8.94 -10.63 9.07
N ILE A 38 -10.10 -11.24 9.30
CA ILE A 38 -11.17 -10.71 10.17
C ILE A 38 -10.66 -10.53 11.61
N LYS A 39 -10.03 -11.56 12.18
CA LYS A 39 -9.52 -11.54 13.56
C LYS A 39 -8.46 -10.45 13.76
N ASN A 40 -7.53 -10.32 12.82
CA ASN A 40 -6.44 -9.34 12.87
C ASN A 40 -6.87 -7.92 12.48
N SER A 41 -8.09 -7.73 11.97
CA SER A 41 -8.59 -6.40 11.61
C SER A 41 -9.02 -5.61 12.85
N PRO A 42 -8.79 -4.28 12.88
CA PRO A 42 -9.27 -3.43 13.96
C PRO A 42 -10.78 -3.49 14.11
N SER A 43 -11.29 -3.46 15.34
CA SER A 43 -12.74 -3.46 15.63
C SER A 43 -13.42 -2.09 15.37
N LYS A 44 -12.87 -1.28 14.46
CA LYS A 44 -13.44 0.02 14.08
C LYS A 44 -14.61 -0.23 13.13
N SER A 45 -15.77 0.31 13.48
CA SER A 45 -16.99 0.20 12.68
C SER A 45 -17.09 1.32 11.65
N CYS A 46 -17.70 1.03 10.51
CA CYS A 46 -18.16 2.05 9.57
C CYS A 46 -19.66 2.25 9.73
N MET A 47 -20.13 3.48 9.52
CA MET A 47 -21.57 3.79 9.54
C MET A 47 -22.34 3.17 8.37
N LEU A 48 -21.62 2.74 7.33
CA LEU A 48 -22.19 2.03 6.18
C LEU A 48 -22.34 0.52 6.44
N ASP A 49 -21.77 0.01 7.53
CA ASP A 49 -21.90 -1.41 7.85
C ASP A 49 -23.32 -1.72 8.36
N PRO A 50 -23.93 -2.84 7.94
CA PRO A 50 -25.24 -3.25 8.44
C PRO A 50 -25.22 -3.63 9.94
N LEU A 51 -24.02 -3.91 10.47
CA LEU A 51 -23.81 -4.20 11.89
C LEU A 51 -22.41 -3.74 12.33
N PRO A 52 -22.21 -3.46 13.63
CA PRO A 52 -20.89 -3.07 14.13
C PRO A 52 -19.81 -4.13 13.91
N THR A 53 -18.58 -3.71 13.59
CA THR A 53 -17.46 -4.63 13.32
C THR A 53 -17.18 -5.60 14.47
N TRP A 54 -17.34 -5.16 15.72
CA TRP A 54 -17.12 -6.05 16.87
C TRP A 54 -18.12 -7.22 16.89
N LEU A 55 -19.36 -6.98 16.46
CA LEU A 55 -20.40 -8.01 16.36
C LEU A 55 -20.14 -8.91 15.16
N ALA A 56 -19.71 -8.35 14.02
CA ALA A 56 -19.31 -9.13 12.84
C ALA A 56 -18.17 -10.11 13.17
N LYS A 57 -17.20 -9.66 13.98
CA LYS A 57 -16.12 -10.52 14.47
C LYS A 57 -16.63 -11.58 15.46
N GLY A 58 -17.57 -11.22 16.32
CA GLY A 58 -18.21 -12.14 17.26
C GLY A 58 -18.99 -13.26 16.57
N CYS A 59 -19.69 -12.93 15.48
CA CYS A 59 -20.44 -13.86 14.63
C CYS A 59 -19.64 -14.32 13.40
N SER A 60 -18.31 -14.35 13.50
CA SER A 60 -17.47 -14.66 12.34
C SER A 60 -17.66 -16.10 11.87
N ALA A 61 -17.97 -17.05 12.76
CA ALA A 61 -18.22 -18.45 12.40
C ALA A 61 -19.43 -18.60 11.47
N GLU A 62 -20.46 -17.79 11.65
CA GLU A 62 -21.67 -17.82 10.84
C GLU A 62 -21.52 -17.02 9.54
N LEU A 63 -20.70 -15.97 9.56
CA LEU A 63 -20.50 -15.08 8.42
C LEU A 63 -19.37 -15.51 7.48
N ILE A 64 -18.50 -16.43 7.90
CA ILE A 64 -17.24 -16.72 7.19
C ILE A 64 -17.47 -17.23 5.77
N LEU A 65 -18.38 -18.17 5.59
CA LEU A 65 -18.73 -18.74 4.28
C LEU A 65 -19.22 -17.65 3.32
N LEU A 66 -20.12 -16.78 3.80
CA LEU A 66 -20.68 -15.70 3.02
C LEU A 66 -19.62 -14.68 2.61
N ILE A 67 -18.78 -14.24 3.56
CA ILE A 67 -17.73 -13.25 3.29
C ILE A 67 -16.71 -13.83 2.31
N THR A 68 -16.32 -15.09 2.48
CA THR A 68 -15.37 -15.77 1.58
C THR A 68 -15.93 -15.86 0.16
N ASN A 69 -17.21 -16.22 0.01
CA ASN A 69 -17.87 -16.25 -1.30
C ASN A 69 -17.91 -14.87 -1.96
N ILE A 70 -18.20 -13.81 -1.21
CA ILE A 70 -18.19 -12.44 -1.73
C ILE A 70 -16.78 -12.06 -2.23
N VAL A 71 -15.75 -12.35 -1.43
CA VAL A 71 -14.37 -12.02 -1.76
C VAL A 71 -13.90 -12.79 -3.01
N ASN A 72 -14.09 -14.11 -3.04
CA ASN A 72 -13.67 -14.94 -4.16
C ASN A 72 -14.45 -14.62 -5.44
N THR A 73 -15.76 -14.33 -5.34
CA THR A 73 -16.55 -13.90 -6.50
C THR A 73 -16.05 -12.57 -7.05
N SER A 74 -15.71 -11.61 -6.18
CA SER A 74 -15.16 -10.32 -6.62
C SER A 74 -13.81 -10.48 -7.31
N MET A 75 -12.92 -11.32 -6.75
CA MET A 75 -11.61 -11.61 -7.33
C MET A 75 -11.70 -12.34 -8.67
N SER A 76 -12.53 -13.38 -8.78
CA SER A 76 -12.65 -14.18 -10.01
C SER A 76 -13.34 -13.44 -11.16
N THR A 77 -14.27 -12.53 -10.84
CA THR A 77 -14.95 -11.69 -11.84
C THR A 77 -14.22 -10.38 -12.14
N GLY A 78 -13.15 -10.07 -11.40
CA GLY A 78 -12.46 -8.77 -11.48
C GLY A 78 -13.36 -7.57 -11.13
N THR A 79 -14.49 -7.80 -10.46
CA THR A 79 -15.52 -6.78 -10.23
C THR A 79 -15.71 -6.54 -8.74
N VAL A 80 -15.47 -5.30 -8.29
CA VAL A 80 -15.78 -4.86 -6.94
C VAL A 80 -17.25 -4.46 -6.84
N PRO A 81 -18.01 -4.92 -5.82
CA PRO A 81 -19.38 -4.48 -5.59
C PRO A 81 -19.50 -2.95 -5.42
N ASP A 82 -20.54 -2.33 -5.97
CA ASP A 82 -20.68 -0.86 -5.91
C ASP A 82 -20.80 -0.33 -4.47
N SER A 83 -21.42 -1.09 -3.57
CA SER A 83 -21.48 -0.75 -2.15
C SER A 83 -20.10 -0.70 -1.48
N PHE A 84 -19.10 -1.41 -2.01
CA PHE A 84 -17.73 -1.41 -1.50
C PHE A 84 -16.89 -0.25 -2.04
N LYS A 85 -17.34 0.38 -3.13
CA LYS A 85 -16.70 1.57 -3.71
C LYS A 85 -17.07 2.88 -2.97
N VAL A 86 -17.95 2.80 -1.97
CA VAL A 86 -18.42 3.95 -1.20
C VAL A 86 -17.73 4.00 0.17
N ALA A 87 -17.25 5.18 0.55
CA ALA A 87 -16.63 5.42 1.86
C ALA A 87 -17.38 6.52 2.64
N HIS A 88 -17.45 6.36 3.96
CA HIS A 88 -17.84 7.45 4.85
C HIS A 88 -16.62 8.34 5.10
N VAL A 89 -16.68 9.61 4.69
CA VAL A 89 -15.55 10.55 4.81
C VAL A 89 -15.70 11.42 6.05
N THR A 90 -14.73 11.35 6.95
CA THR A 90 -14.66 12.21 8.14
C THR A 90 -13.47 13.16 8.04
N PRO A 91 -13.69 14.50 8.03
CA PRO A 91 -12.60 15.47 8.07
C PRO A 91 -11.92 15.47 9.45
N VAL A 92 -10.59 15.30 9.48
CA VAL A 92 -9.78 15.34 10.71
C VAL A 92 -8.75 16.46 10.63
N LEU A 93 -8.62 17.24 11.69
CA LEU A 93 -7.67 18.36 11.74
C LEU A 93 -6.21 17.87 11.69
N LYS A 94 -5.39 18.44 10.79
CA LYS A 94 -4.00 18.03 10.53
C LYS A 94 -3.11 18.10 11.77
N LYS A 95 -3.32 19.11 12.63
CA LYS A 95 -2.64 19.35 13.92
C LYS A 95 -3.61 20.09 14.83
N THR A 96 -3.60 19.79 16.13
CA THR A 96 -4.53 20.37 17.11
C THR A 96 -4.40 21.89 17.28
N SER A 97 -3.24 22.46 16.96
CA SER A 97 -2.95 23.90 17.05
C SER A 97 -3.43 24.74 15.84
N LEU A 98 -3.95 24.10 14.80
CA LEU A 98 -4.37 24.79 13.58
C LEU A 98 -5.77 25.40 13.71
N ASP A 99 -6.01 26.49 12.98
CA ASP A 99 -7.32 27.14 12.92
C ASP A 99 -8.38 26.18 12.36
N ARG A 100 -9.46 26.01 13.12
CA ARG A 100 -10.61 25.16 12.80
C ARG A 100 -11.52 25.74 11.72
N ASN A 101 -11.44 27.05 11.47
CA ASN A 101 -12.24 27.70 10.43
C ASN A 101 -11.60 27.59 9.04
N CYS A 102 -10.33 27.21 8.95
CA CYS A 102 -9.63 27.02 7.70
C CYS A 102 -9.74 25.57 7.21
N LEU A 103 -10.55 25.33 6.18
CA LEU A 103 -10.82 24.00 5.63
C LEU A 103 -9.55 23.27 5.13
N LYS A 104 -8.53 24.00 4.66
CA LYS A 104 -7.23 23.44 4.23
C LYS A 104 -6.47 22.74 5.36
N ASN A 105 -6.83 23.01 6.61
CA ASN A 105 -6.24 22.40 7.79
C ASN A 105 -6.80 21.00 8.09
N TYR A 106 -7.80 20.53 7.35
CA TYR A 106 -8.36 19.20 7.53
C TYR A 106 -7.79 18.21 6.51
N ARG A 107 -7.77 16.93 6.88
CA ARG A 107 -7.53 15.79 5.99
C ARG A 107 -8.82 14.99 5.90
N PRO A 108 -9.31 14.64 4.71
CA PRO A 108 -10.39 13.67 4.60
C PRO A 108 -9.87 12.29 4.99
N ILE A 109 -10.58 11.60 5.89
CA ILE A 109 -10.30 10.20 6.22
C ILE A 109 -11.46 9.35 5.71
N SER A 110 -11.17 8.47 4.75
CA SER A 110 -12.16 7.55 4.18
C SER A 110 -12.30 6.30 5.04
N ASN A 111 -13.50 6.04 5.53
CA ASN A 111 -13.85 4.83 6.27
C ASN A 111 -14.74 3.93 5.40
N LEU A 112 -14.16 2.87 4.86
CA LEU A 112 -14.87 1.86 4.05
C LEU A 112 -15.61 0.86 4.94
N SER A 113 -16.59 0.16 4.36
CA SER A 113 -17.28 -0.95 5.04
C SER A 113 -16.29 -2.06 5.44
N PHE A 114 -16.63 -2.81 6.48
CA PHE A 114 -15.77 -3.84 7.03
C PHE A 114 -15.43 -4.91 6.00
N VAL A 115 -16.44 -5.41 5.27
CA VAL A 115 -16.24 -6.46 4.25
C VAL A 115 -15.44 -5.94 3.06
N SER A 116 -15.61 -4.66 2.66
CA SER A 116 -14.77 -4.03 1.63
C SER A 116 -13.29 -4.06 2.01
N LYS A 117 -12.96 -3.75 3.27
CA LYS A 117 -11.58 -3.81 3.76
C LYS A 117 -11.02 -5.23 3.82
N VAL A 118 -11.87 -6.24 4.03
CA VAL A 118 -11.45 -7.65 3.97
C VAL A 118 -11.06 -7.99 2.53
N LEU A 119 -11.90 -7.64 1.55
CA LEU A 119 -11.59 -7.80 0.12
C LEU A 119 -10.27 -7.11 -0.27
N GLU A 120 -10.10 -5.84 0.07
CA GLU A 120 -8.87 -5.08 -0.23
C GLU A 120 -7.62 -5.74 0.36
N LYS A 121 -7.71 -6.27 1.59
CA LYS A 121 -6.60 -6.98 2.22
C LYS A 121 -6.27 -8.30 1.54
N THR A 122 -7.28 -9.04 1.10
CA THR A 122 -7.06 -10.30 0.35
C THR A 122 -6.39 -10.01 -0.99
N VAL A 123 -6.89 -9.03 -1.74
CA VAL A 123 -6.28 -8.58 -3.01
C VAL A 123 -4.84 -8.11 -2.78
N LEU A 124 -4.61 -7.28 -1.76
CA LEU A 124 -3.27 -6.82 -1.40
C LEU A 124 -2.34 -7.99 -1.08
N SER A 125 -2.81 -9.03 -0.38
CA SER A 125 -2.00 -10.21 -0.11
C SER A 125 -1.53 -10.86 -1.41
N ARG A 126 -2.45 -11.12 -2.35
CA ARG A 126 -2.11 -11.73 -3.65
C ARG A 126 -1.10 -10.89 -4.43
N LEU A 127 -1.30 -9.57 -4.47
CA LEU A 127 -0.39 -8.65 -5.15
C LEU A 127 1.00 -8.64 -4.50
N MET A 128 1.07 -8.57 -3.17
CA MET A 128 2.35 -8.59 -2.46
C MET A 128 3.08 -9.92 -2.60
N ASP A 129 2.35 -11.04 -2.63
CA ASP A 129 2.93 -12.36 -2.87
C ASP A 129 3.61 -12.41 -4.25
N TYR A 130 2.91 -11.95 -5.30
CA TYR A 130 3.47 -11.85 -6.65
C TYR A 130 4.68 -10.92 -6.72
N LEU A 131 4.55 -9.69 -6.23
CA LEU A 131 5.64 -8.70 -6.26
C LEU A 131 6.89 -9.19 -5.51
N THR A 132 6.71 -9.98 -4.45
CA THR A 132 7.82 -10.55 -3.68
C THR A 132 8.45 -11.74 -4.42
N GLN A 133 7.65 -12.63 -5.01
CA GLN A 133 8.13 -13.80 -5.74
C GLN A 133 8.92 -13.42 -6.99
N GLU A 134 8.46 -12.39 -7.71
CA GLU A 134 9.12 -11.87 -8.91
C GLU A 134 10.18 -10.79 -8.60
N ASN A 135 10.45 -10.51 -7.33
CA ASN A 135 11.44 -9.51 -6.89
C ASN A 135 11.20 -8.09 -7.48
N LEU A 136 9.94 -7.70 -7.64
CA LEU A 136 9.51 -6.42 -8.24
C LEU A 136 9.42 -5.26 -7.22
N LEU A 137 9.67 -5.54 -5.94
CA LEU A 137 9.63 -4.52 -4.90
C LEU A 137 10.91 -3.69 -4.89
N GLU A 138 10.77 -2.36 -4.93
CA GLU A 138 11.89 -1.41 -4.83
C GLU A 138 12.77 -1.71 -3.60
N PRO A 139 14.07 -2.04 -3.79
CA PRO A 139 14.98 -2.39 -2.70
C PRO A 139 15.10 -1.31 -1.63
N TYR A 140 15.08 -0.03 -2.03
CA TYR A 140 15.27 1.10 -1.12
C TYR A 140 13.96 1.66 -0.55
N GLN A 141 12.81 1.10 -0.93
CA GLN A 141 11.52 1.49 -0.35
C GLN A 141 11.37 0.90 1.05
N SER A 142 11.18 1.78 2.05
CA SER A 142 10.89 1.36 3.42
C SER A 142 9.42 1.48 3.80
N ALA A 143 8.66 2.37 3.15
CA ALA A 143 7.23 2.52 3.46
C ALA A 143 6.43 1.33 2.94
N TYR A 144 5.41 0.91 3.69
CA TYR A 144 4.47 -0.16 3.31
C TYR A 144 5.10 -1.54 3.04
N LYS A 145 6.34 -1.78 3.48
CA LYS A 145 7.07 -3.03 3.31
C LYS A 145 7.20 -3.76 4.65
N SER A 146 6.93 -5.07 4.66
CA SER A 146 7.05 -5.88 5.87
C SER A 146 8.50 -5.89 6.37
N GLY A 147 8.70 -5.76 7.68
CA GLY A 147 10.04 -5.69 8.28
C GLY A 147 10.73 -4.32 8.18
N HIS A 148 10.08 -3.32 7.57
CA HIS A 148 10.59 -1.95 7.50
C HIS A 148 9.76 -0.99 8.36
N SER A 149 10.41 0.07 8.84
CA SER A 149 9.83 1.17 9.61
C SER A 149 10.51 2.50 9.27
N THR A 150 9.99 3.61 9.82
CA THR A 150 10.64 4.93 9.72
C THR A 150 12.03 4.94 10.34
N GLU A 151 12.26 4.12 11.37
CA GLU A 151 13.57 3.99 12.03
C GLU A 151 14.56 3.25 11.13
N THR A 152 14.12 2.17 10.46
CA THR A 152 14.99 1.45 9.53
C THR A 152 15.41 2.33 8.36
N ALA A 153 14.50 3.18 7.85
CA ALA A 153 14.79 4.14 6.79
C ALA A 153 15.80 5.19 7.25
N LEU A 154 15.59 5.78 8.43
CA LEU A 154 16.49 6.77 9.00
C LEU A 154 17.88 6.18 9.24
N ASN A 155 17.95 4.97 9.80
CA ASN A 155 19.20 4.28 10.07
C ASN A 155 19.97 3.97 8.77
N ALA A 156 19.27 3.56 7.70
CA ALA A 156 19.90 3.31 6.40
C ALA A 156 20.53 4.59 5.82
N VAL A 157 19.80 5.72 5.84
CA VAL A 157 20.30 7.02 5.37
C VAL A 157 21.48 7.49 6.24
N HIS A 158 21.35 7.39 7.56
CA HIS A 158 22.41 7.77 8.49
C HIS A 158 23.70 6.99 8.24
N ASN A 159 23.61 5.66 8.13
CA ASN A 159 24.77 4.80 7.89
C ASN A 159 25.42 5.09 6.54
N PHE A 160 24.63 5.34 5.49
CA PHE A 160 25.15 5.75 4.19
C PHE A 160 25.96 7.04 4.29
N ILE A 161 25.40 8.08 4.94
CA ILE A 161 26.08 9.37 5.12
C ILE A 161 27.40 9.17 5.88
N THR A 162 27.37 8.52 7.04
CA THR A 162 28.56 8.30 7.87
C THR A 162 29.64 7.53 7.12
N SER A 163 29.28 6.44 6.43
CA SER A 163 30.25 5.66 5.65
C SER A 163 30.95 6.47 4.57
N LYS A 164 30.24 7.41 3.92
CA LYS A 164 30.82 8.26 2.89
C LYS A 164 31.68 9.38 3.46
N LEU A 165 31.34 9.89 4.64
CA LEU A 165 32.18 10.85 5.34
C LEU A 165 33.49 10.21 5.81
N ASP A 166 33.47 8.95 6.27
CA ASP A 166 34.67 8.20 6.64
C ASP A 166 35.61 7.93 5.44
N GLU A 167 35.05 7.92 4.22
CA GLU A 167 35.80 7.84 2.95
C GLU A 167 36.24 9.23 2.42
N ASP A 168 36.21 10.28 3.24
CA ASP A 168 36.49 11.68 2.87
C ASP A 168 35.64 12.20 1.69
N CYS A 169 34.46 11.60 1.45
CA CYS A 169 33.56 12.03 0.39
C CYS A 169 32.63 13.16 0.87
N PHE A 170 32.29 14.08 -0.05
CA PHE A 170 31.24 15.06 0.18
C PHE A 170 29.86 14.46 -0.11
N VAL A 171 28.91 14.61 0.82
CA VAL A 171 27.55 14.08 0.69
C VAL A 171 26.54 15.21 0.66
N LEU A 172 25.63 15.17 -0.32
CA LEU A 172 24.48 16.08 -0.41
C LEU A 172 23.18 15.27 -0.24
N LEU A 173 22.40 15.61 0.79
CA LEU A 173 21.08 15.01 1.03
C LEU A 173 19.99 15.92 0.48
N VAL A 174 19.22 15.42 -0.48
CA VAL A 174 18.03 16.10 -1.04
C VAL A 174 16.78 15.41 -0.50
N LEU A 175 15.93 16.17 0.19
CA LEU A 175 14.65 15.70 0.72
C LEU A 175 13.52 16.24 -0.16
N LEU A 176 12.71 15.32 -0.69
CA LEU A 176 11.56 15.63 -1.54
C LEU A 176 10.27 15.24 -0.82
N ASP A 177 9.27 16.12 -0.85
CA ASP A 177 7.94 15.86 -0.31
C ASP A 177 6.89 16.13 -1.39
N LEU A 178 6.07 15.13 -1.70
CA LEU A 178 5.02 15.22 -2.72
C LEU A 178 3.74 15.77 -2.09
N SER A 179 3.23 16.86 -2.66
CA SER A 179 1.95 17.44 -2.23
C SER A 179 0.80 16.51 -2.62
N SER A 180 -0.01 16.09 -1.63
CA SER A 180 -1.22 15.28 -1.87
C SER A 180 -0.96 14.02 -2.72
N ALA A 181 0.04 13.22 -2.34
CA ALA A 181 0.48 12.07 -3.12
C ALA A 181 -0.66 11.10 -3.54
N PHE A 182 -1.64 10.85 -2.66
CA PHE A 182 -2.77 9.97 -2.99
C PHE A 182 -3.84 10.63 -3.88
N ASP A 183 -4.02 11.95 -3.79
CA ASP A 183 -5.01 12.68 -4.60
C ASP A 183 -4.48 13.03 -6.00
N THR A 184 -3.17 12.89 -6.22
CA THR A 184 -2.47 13.32 -7.45
C THR A 184 -2.05 12.16 -8.35
N VAL A 185 -2.41 10.93 -8.00
CA VAL A 185 -2.11 9.74 -8.82
C VAL A 185 -2.88 9.80 -10.14
N ASN A 186 -2.16 9.67 -11.26
CA ASN A 186 -2.78 9.54 -12.57
C ASN A 186 -3.18 8.06 -12.80
N HIS A 187 -4.47 7.77 -12.76
CA HIS A 187 -5.00 6.42 -12.94
C HIS A 187 -4.65 5.78 -14.30
N SER A 188 -4.54 6.57 -15.37
CA SER A 188 -4.17 6.03 -16.69
C SER A 188 -2.73 5.55 -16.73
N ILE A 189 -1.81 6.28 -16.07
CA ILE A 189 -0.41 5.87 -15.96
C ILE A 189 -0.30 4.64 -15.06
N LEU A 190 -0.95 4.67 -13.89
CA LEU A 190 -0.93 3.55 -12.96
C LEU A 190 -1.43 2.25 -13.62
N LEU A 191 -2.56 2.30 -14.33
CA LEU A 191 -3.10 1.12 -15.01
C LEU A 191 -2.21 0.64 -16.14
N LYS A 192 -1.57 1.56 -16.87
CA LYS A 192 -0.60 1.20 -17.91
C LYS A 192 0.60 0.47 -17.29
N ASP A 193 1.17 1.01 -16.22
CA ASP A 193 2.32 0.39 -15.55
C ASP A 193 1.96 -1.00 -15.00
N CYS A 194 0.78 -1.14 -14.38
CA CYS A 194 0.27 -2.43 -13.92
C CYS A 194 0.06 -3.43 -15.08
N SER A 195 -0.39 -2.98 -16.26
CA SER A 195 -0.57 -3.85 -17.42
C SER A 195 0.77 -4.25 -18.08
N GLN A 196 1.79 -3.40 -18.01
CA GLN A 196 3.10 -3.68 -18.60
C GLN A 196 3.95 -4.67 -17.79
N SER A 197 3.62 -4.89 -16.52
CA SER A 197 4.18 -6.00 -15.74
C SER A 197 3.46 -7.33 -15.96
N ILE A 198 2.41 -7.35 -16.79
CA ILE A 198 1.60 -8.54 -17.12
C ILE A 198 1.93 -9.07 -18.54
N ASP A 199 2.53 -8.26 -19.42
CA ASP A 199 2.97 -8.67 -20.78
C ASP A 199 4.49 -8.92 -20.83
#